data_AF-A0A0B8PL96-F1
#
_entry.id   AF-A0A0B8PL96-F1
#
_cell.length_a   1.000
_cell.length_b   1.000
_cell.length_c   1.000
_cell.angle_alpha   90.00
_cell.angle_beta   90.00
_cell.angle_gamma   90.00
#
_symmetry.space_group_name_H-M   'P 1'
#
loop_
_entity.id
_entity.type
_entity.pdbx_description
1 polymer ?
#
loop_
_entity_poly.entity_id
_entity_poly.type
_entity_poly.pdbx_seq_one_letter_code
_entity_poly.pdbx_strand_id
1 'polypeptide(L)'
;MSRKLESLTHHFDKAGLSVYLDDPNITELMLNPDGTLWIERQGEAPRNVATVRNEDSQRILNVLSDYHNETITANSPILECELPLDGSRFEGLIPPIVDNPSFVIRKKPIVFLRLMTT
;
A
#
# COMPACT_ATOMS: atom_id res chain seq x y z
N MET A 1 20.57 -4.86 0.30
CA MET A 1 19.32 -4.50 1.02
C MET A 1 19.01 -5.61 2.03
N SER A 2 18.06 -5.44 2.95
CA SER A 2 17.63 -6.57 3.80
C SER A 2 16.83 -7.58 2.97
N ARG A 3 16.93 -8.88 3.28
CA ARG A 3 16.18 -9.94 2.58
C ARG A 3 14.66 -9.69 2.57
N LYS A 4 14.14 -9.07 3.63
CA LYS A 4 12.72 -8.70 3.73
C LYS A 4 12.34 -7.63 2.72
N LEU A 5 13.21 -6.64 2.48
CA LEU A 5 12.98 -5.58 1.51
C LEU A 5 12.98 -6.11 0.06
N GLU A 6 13.91 -7.01 -0.26
CA GLU A 6 13.96 -7.68 -1.57
C GLU A 6 12.70 -8.53 -1.81
N SER A 7 12.22 -9.24 -0.79
CA SER A 7 10.96 -9.99 -0.87
C SER A 7 9.77 -9.07 -1.09
N LEU A 8 9.74 -7.91 -0.44
CA LEU A 8 8.67 -6.93 -0.58
C LEU A 8 8.62 -6.37 -2.00
N THR A 9 9.76 -5.91 -2.53
CA THR A 9 9.88 -5.44 -3.91
C THR A 9 9.39 -6.50 -4.90
N HIS A 10 9.85 -7.74 -4.74
CA HIS A 10 9.41 -8.85 -5.59
C HIS A 10 7.89 -9.05 -5.59
N HIS A 11 7.24 -8.93 -4.43
CA HIS A 11 5.78 -9.09 -4.35
C HIS A 11 5.01 -7.93 -4.97
N PHE A 12 5.50 -6.69 -4.85
CA PHE A 12 4.92 -5.55 -5.57
C PHE A 12 5.09 -5.70 -7.08
N ASP A 13 6.26 -6.14 -7.56
CA ASP A 13 6.51 -6.41 -8.98
C ASP A 13 5.56 -7.49 -9.51
N LYS A 14 5.47 -8.61 -8.78
CA LYS A 14 4.60 -9.74 -9.13
C LYS A 14 3.12 -9.34 -9.16
N ALA A 15 2.70 -8.45 -8.27
CA ALA A 15 1.34 -7.92 -8.22
C ALA A 15 1.07 -6.85 -9.30
N GLY A 16 2.09 -6.44 -10.08
CA GLY A 16 1.97 -5.38 -11.09
C GLY A 16 1.80 -3.98 -10.49
N LEU A 17 2.27 -3.78 -9.25
CA LEU A 17 2.05 -2.54 -8.50
C LEU A 17 3.21 -1.56 -8.59
N SER A 18 4.43 -2.04 -8.87
CA SER A 18 5.64 -1.20 -8.89
C SER A 18 5.54 -0.04 -9.89
N VAL A 19 4.91 -0.26 -11.05
CA VAL A 19 4.68 0.80 -12.04
C VAL A 19 3.88 1.99 -11.49
N TYR A 20 2.97 1.77 -10.54
CA TYR A 20 2.19 2.83 -9.90
C TYR A 20 2.92 3.45 -8.71
N LEU A 21 3.70 2.65 -7.98
CA LEU A 21 4.56 3.15 -6.91
C LEU A 21 5.66 4.07 -7.45
N ASP A 22 6.20 3.77 -8.62
CA ASP A 22 7.28 4.53 -9.24
C ASP A 22 6.80 5.83 -9.93
N ASP A 23 5.51 5.98 -10.22
CA ASP A 23 4.98 7.18 -10.87
C ASP A 23 4.91 8.36 -9.86
N PRO A 24 5.71 9.43 -10.05
CA PRO A 24 5.75 10.56 -9.12
C PRO A 24 4.47 11.41 -9.13
N ASN A 25 3.59 11.26 -10.13
CA ASN A 25 2.33 11.99 -10.21
C ASN A 25 1.21 11.34 -9.41
N ILE A 26 1.38 10.06 -9.05
CA ILE A 26 0.42 9.34 -8.20
C ILE A 26 0.65 9.74 -6.75
N THR A 27 -0.43 10.11 -6.06
CA THR A 27 -0.45 10.51 -4.66
C THR A 27 -0.96 9.40 -3.76
N GLU A 28 -1.84 8.53 -4.27
CA GLU A 28 -2.48 7.47 -3.50
C GLU A 28 -2.76 6.24 -4.38
N LEU A 29 -2.52 5.05 -3.83
CA LEU A 29 -2.93 3.76 -4.42
C LEU A 29 -3.92 3.12 -3.44
N MET A 30 -5.08 2.70 -3.92
CA MET A 30 -6.13 2.09 -3.11
C MET A 30 -6.51 0.75 -3.72
N LEU A 31 -6.16 -0.34 -3.06
CA LEU A 31 -6.60 -1.68 -3.42
C LEU A 31 -7.85 -2.04 -2.61
N ASN A 32 -8.98 -2.18 -3.28
CA ASN A 32 -10.24 -2.54 -2.66
C ASN A 32 -10.34 -4.05 -2.37
N PRO A 33 -11.25 -4.48 -1.46
CA PRO A 33 -11.47 -5.90 -1.15
C PRO A 33 -11.99 -6.76 -2.32
N ASP A 34 -12.48 -6.15 -3.40
CA ASP A 34 -12.86 -6.87 -4.62
C ASP A 34 -11.66 -7.09 -5.58
N GLY A 35 -10.47 -6.66 -5.16
CA GLY A 35 -9.23 -6.72 -5.94
C GLY A 35 -9.04 -5.55 -6.90
N THR A 36 -9.98 -4.60 -6.98
CA THR A 36 -9.84 -3.44 -7.87
C THR A 36 -8.83 -2.43 -7.33
N LEU A 37 -7.85 -2.06 -8.16
CA LEU A 37 -6.86 -1.04 -7.84
C LEU A 37 -7.28 0.31 -8.43
N TRP A 38 -7.40 1.29 -7.54
CA TRP A 38 -7.61 2.68 -7.87
C TRP A 38 -6.36 3.50 -7.57
N ILE A 39 -6.14 4.54 -8.36
CA ILE A 39 -5.08 5.52 -8.12
C ILE A 39 -5.66 6.93 -8.08
N GLU A 40 -5.03 7.77 -7.28
CA GLU A 40 -5.23 9.22 -7.29
C GLU A 40 -3.97 9.91 -7.80
N ARG A 41 -4.14 10.95 -8.62
CA ARG A 41 -3.07 11.85 -9.06
C ARG A 41 -3.42 13.26 -8.63
N GLN A 42 -2.42 14.09 -8.38
CA GLN A 42 -2.64 15.45 -7.91
C GLN A 42 -3.51 16.25 -8.88
N GLY A 43 -4.69 16.68 -8.43
CA GLY A 43 -5.63 17.48 -9.23
C GLY A 43 -6.45 16.67 -10.24
N GLU A 44 -6.39 15.34 -10.22
CA GLU A 44 -7.19 14.46 -11.06
C GLU A 44 -8.20 13.66 -10.22
N ALA A 45 -9.31 13.27 -10.84
CA ALA A 45 -10.25 12.36 -10.19
C ALA A 45 -9.64 10.95 -10.06
N PRO A 46 -9.94 10.21 -8.98
CA PRO A 46 -9.51 8.82 -8.84
C PRO A 46 -9.99 7.96 -10.01
N ARG A 47 -9.15 7.01 -10.43
CA ARG A 47 -9.49 6.07 -11.52
C ARG A 47 -9.02 4.65 -11.25
N ASN A 48 -9.81 3.69 -11.70
CA ASN A 48 -9.43 2.29 -11.72
C ASN A 48 -8.37 2.05 -12.81
N VAL A 49 -7.36 1.24 -12.49
CA VAL A 49 -6.23 0.99 -13.41
C VAL A 49 -5.83 -0.48 -13.51
N ALA A 50 -6.19 -1.31 -12.54
CA ALA A 50 -5.83 -2.72 -12.53
C ALA A 50 -6.73 -3.54 -11.60
N THR A 51 -6.51 -4.86 -11.63
CA THR A 51 -7.01 -5.82 -10.64
C THR A 51 -5.86 -6.61 -10.06
N VAL A 52 -5.83 -6.79 -8.74
CA VAL A 52 -4.81 -7.56 -8.01
C VAL A 52 -5.47 -8.80 -7.41
N ARG A 53 -4.77 -9.93 -7.46
CA ARG A 53 -5.26 -11.18 -6.84
C ARG A 53 -5.18 -11.08 -5.33
N ASN A 54 -6.21 -11.54 -4.62
CA ASN A 54 -6.26 -11.53 -3.15
C ASN A 54 -5.05 -12.25 -2.50
N GLU A 55 -4.51 -13.28 -3.16
CA GLU A 55 -3.30 -13.96 -2.68
C GLU A 55 -2.05 -13.08 -2.70
N ASP A 56 -1.95 -12.16 -3.65
CA ASP A 56 -0.79 -11.27 -3.78
C ASP A 56 -0.91 -10.11 -2.79
N SER A 57 -2.12 -9.56 -2.58
CA SER A 57 -2.35 -8.56 -1.53
C SER A 57 -2.10 -9.12 -0.13
N GLN A 58 -2.55 -10.36 0.16
CA GLN A 58 -2.23 -11.04 1.42
C GLN A 58 -0.72 -11.20 1.64
N ARG A 59 0.03 -11.59 0.59
CA ARG A 59 1.49 -11.76 0.68
C ARG A 59 2.19 -10.44 1.00
N ILE A 60 1.79 -9.34 0.36
CA ILE A 60 2.34 -8.00 0.64
C ILE A 60 2.10 -7.62 2.10
N LEU A 61 0.87 -7.78 2.60
CA LEU A 61 0.52 -7.49 3.99
C LEU A 61 1.35 -8.31 4.99
N ASN A 62 1.50 -9.61 4.75
CA ASN A 62 2.28 -10.49 5.62
C ASN A 62 3.77 -10.11 5.65
N VAL A 63 4.34 -9.75 4.49
CA VAL A 63 5.75 -9.33 4.43
C VAL A 63 5.94 -7.98 5.10
N LEU A 64 4.99 -7.05 4.98
CA LEU A 64 5.04 -5.77 5.68
C LEU A 64 4.90 -5.92 7.18
N SER A 65 3.95 -6.73 7.66
CA SER A 65 3.81 -6.97 9.10
C SER A 65 5.09 -7.61 9.66
N ASP A 66 5.64 -8.62 8.97
CA ASP A 66 6.90 -9.24 9.36
C ASP A 66 8.09 -8.25 9.32
N TYR A 67 8.14 -7.35 8.33
CA TYR A 67 9.18 -6.31 8.27
C TYR A 67 9.19 -5.44 9.52
N HIS A 68 8.01 -5.05 10.02
CA HIS A 68 7.84 -4.21 11.21
C HIS A 68 7.80 -5.01 12.52
N ASN A 69 7.99 -6.33 12.49
CA ASN A 69 7.83 -7.24 13.63
C ASN A 69 6.42 -7.17 14.26
N GLU A 70 5.42 -6.90 13.43
CA GLU A 70 4.00 -6.90 13.77
C GLU A 70 3.31 -8.15 13.23
N THR A 71 2.15 -8.48 13.77
CA THR A 71 1.33 -9.59 13.28
C THR A 71 -0.09 -9.10 13.04
N ILE A 72 -0.49 -9.11 11.76
CA ILE A 72 -1.87 -8.87 11.36
C ILE A 72 -2.66 -10.19 11.50
N THR A 73 -3.80 -10.15 12.20
CA THR A 73 -4.61 -11.35 12.49
C THR A 73 -6.09 -11.00 12.46
N ALA A 74 -6.98 -11.99 12.42
CA ALA A 74 -8.43 -11.73 12.49
C ALA A 74 -8.87 -10.96 13.77
N ASN A 75 -8.09 -11.05 14.87
CA ASN A 75 -8.36 -10.30 16.10
C ASN A 75 -7.74 -8.90 16.11
N SER A 76 -6.75 -8.65 15.24
CA SER A 76 -6.10 -7.35 15.03
C SER A 76 -5.93 -7.15 13.52
N PRO A 77 -7.03 -6.87 12.79
CA PRO A 77 -7.09 -7.01 11.34
C PRO A 77 -6.63 -5.76 10.57
N ILE A 78 -5.98 -4.83 11.26
CA ILE A 78 -5.49 -3.55 10.73
C ILE A 78 -3.97 -3.53 10.90
N LEU A 79 -3.26 -3.17 9.83
CA LEU A 79 -1.82 -2.91 9.84
C LEU A 79 -1.59 -1.46 9.40
N GLU A 80 -1.04 -0.64 10.28
CA GLU A 80 -0.63 0.74 9.98
C GLU A 80 0.89 0.83 10.07
N CYS A 81 1.55 1.19 8.97
CA CYS A 81 3.01 1.29 8.97
C CYS A 81 3.57 2.24 7.92
N GLU A 82 4.89 2.42 7.93
CA GLU A 82 5.63 3.09 6.86
C GLU A 82 6.13 2.06 5.85
N LEU A 83 5.89 2.30 4.56
CA LEU A 83 6.39 1.48 3.47
C LEU A 83 7.92 1.62 3.41
N PRO A 84 8.70 0.55 3.60
CA PRO A 84 10.15 0.65 3.70
C PRO A 84 10.86 0.94 2.37
N LEU A 85 10.12 1.04 1.26
CA LEU A 85 10.64 1.32 -0.08
C LEU A 85 10.92 2.81 -0.28
N ASP A 86 9.98 3.67 0.11
CA ASP A 86 10.01 5.12 -0.16
C ASP A 86 9.55 5.96 1.04
N GLY A 87 9.16 5.30 2.14
CA GLY A 87 8.64 5.92 3.32
C GLY A 87 7.18 6.39 3.22
N SER A 88 6.44 5.96 2.21
CA SER A 88 4.99 6.21 2.10
C SER A 88 4.22 5.63 3.29
N ARG A 89 3.04 6.18 3.58
CA ARG A 89 2.16 5.60 4.61
C ARG A 89 1.41 4.42 4.03
N PHE A 90 1.22 3.38 4.84
CA PHE A 90 0.51 2.17 4.47
C PHE A 90 -0.55 1.86 5.53
N GLU A 91 -1.78 1.59 5.09
CA GLU A 91 -2.83 1.03 5.94
C GLU A 91 -3.42 -0.20 5.24
N GLY A 92 -3.38 -1.34 5.91
CA GLY A 92 -3.83 -2.62 5.40
C GLY A 92 -4.94 -3.21 6.25
N LEU A 93 -5.94 -3.80 5.60
CA LEU A 93 -7.09 -4.43 6.24
C LEU A 93 -7.21 -5.89 5.78
N ILE A 94 -7.59 -6.78 6.69
CA ILE A 94 -7.90 -8.19 6.39
C ILE A 94 -9.25 -8.59 7.00
N PRO A 95 -9.81 -9.77 6.67
CA PRO A 95 -10.99 -10.28 7.37
C PRO A 95 -10.81 -10.31 8.90
N PRO A 96 -11.86 -10.04 9.69
CA PRO A 96 -13.27 -9.98 9.26
C PRO A 96 -13.80 -8.59 8.90
N ILE A 97 -13.00 -7.53 8.96
CA ILE A 97 -13.51 -6.15 8.73
C ILE A 97 -13.72 -5.82 7.25
N VAL A 98 -13.09 -6.61 6.36
CA VAL A 98 -13.25 -6.59 4.90
C VAL A 98 -13.34 -8.03 4.39
N ASP A 99 -13.96 -8.24 3.23
CA ASP A 99 -14.15 -9.59 2.66
C ASP A 99 -12.84 -10.24 2.18
N ASN A 100 -11.90 -9.43 1.68
CA ASN A 100 -10.56 -9.87 1.27
C ASN A 100 -9.51 -8.80 1.61
N PRO A 101 -8.21 -9.15 1.60
CA PRO A 101 -7.16 -8.22 1.96
C PRO A 101 -7.10 -7.00 1.03
N SER A 102 -7.19 -5.83 1.64
CA SER A 102 -7.19 -4.52 0.98
C SER A 102 -6.17 -3.60 1.63
N PHE A 103 -5.74 -2.56 0.93
CA PHE A 103 -4.84 -1.57 1.51
C PHE A 103 -4.88 -0.23 0.78
N VAL A 104 -4.41 0.81 1.46
CA VAL A 104 -4.09 2.10 0.87
C VAL A 104 -2.62 2.43 1.09
N ILE A 105 -1.99 2.98 0.05
CA ILE A 105 -0.63 3.53 0.10
C ILE A 105 -0.73 5.02 -0.21
N ARG A 106 -0.42 5.86 0.77
CA ARG A 106 -0.40 7.31 0.61
C ARG A 106 1.03 7.80 0.49
N LYS A 107 1.37 8.30 -0.70
CA LYS A 107 2.73 8.73 -1.01
C LYS A 107 3.11 10.00 -0.27
N LYS A 108 4.37 10.09 0.16
CA LYS A 108 4.90 11.33 0.75
C LYS A 108 4.82 12.46 -0.30
N PRO A 109 4.27 13.63 0.04
CA PRO A 109 4.26 14.76 -0.87
C PRO A 109 5.70 15.18 -1.18
N ILE A 110 6.02 15.33 -2.46
CA ILE A 110 7.34 15.79 -2.92
C ILE A 110 7.50 17.31 -2.66
N VAL A 111 6.38 18.03 -2.48
CA VAL A 111 6.36 19.45 -2.13
C VAL A 111 6.33 19.62 -0.61
N PHE A 112 7.35 20.29 -0.05
CA PHE A 112 7.36 20.72 1.34
C PHE A 112 6.23 21.73 1.58
N LEU A 113 5.14 21.28 2.20
CA LEU A 113 4.08 22.17 2.65
C LEU A 113 4.57 22.90 3.91
N ARG A 114 4.91 24.19 3.78
CA ARG A 114 5.20 25.03 4.94
C ARG A 114 3.88 25.35 5.63
N LEU A 115 3.65 24.76 6.80
CA LEU A 115 2.53 25.14 7.66
C LEU A 115 2.78 26.58 8.15
N MET A 116 1.90 27.51 7.78
CA MET A 116 1.90 28.85 8.36
C MET A 116 1.16 28.78 9.70
N THR A 117 1.89 28.84 10.81
CA THR A 117 1.31 29.07 12.13
C THR A 117 1.01 30.56 12.27
N THR A 118 -0.26 30.91 12.48
CA THR A 118 -0.72 32.26 12.87
C THR A 118 -0.33 32.59 14.31
#